data_AF-A0A2N2L8A6-F1
#
_entry.id   AF-A0A2N2L8A6-F1
#
_cell.length_a   1.000
_cell.length_b   1.000
_cell.length_c   1.000
_cell.angle_alpha   90.00
_cell.angle_beta   90.00
_cell.angle_gamma   90.00
#
_symmetry.space_group_name_H-M   'P 1'
#
loop_
_entity.id
_entity.type
_entity.pdbx_description
1 polymer ?
#
loop_
_entity_poly.entity_id
_entity_poly.type
_entity_poly.pdbx_seq_one_letter_code
_entity_poly.pdbx_strand_id
1 'polypeptide(L)'
;MAGLTLVTGGAGSGKTARLVALAAEHYEVDRFAPLLVLVPTARHADQFRRRLVERAHAVFGLDVATLNQFAQRLAAGHMLSRDVADELLQRVTHERATGDGAASRFRPIVHTGGLHALVRAAVTDLVADAVDPAAFEAAARAATDLDLRALADVYAAYRASLDGRAARHPAEAAALAAS
;
A
#
# COMPACT_ATOMS: atom_id res chain seq x y z
N MET A 1 28.64 -6.88 -7.22
CA MET A 1 28.48 -5.98 -6.06
C MET A 1 27.21 -5.17 -6.28
N ALA A 2 26.28 -5.18 -5.32
CA ALA A 2 25.17 -4.23 -5.32
C ALA A 2 25.73 -2.85 -4.95
N GLY A 3 25.57 -1.86 -5.82
CA GLY A 3 26.05 -0.49 -5.62
C GLY A 3 24.90 0.50 -5.70
N LEU A 4 24.85 1.45 -4.77
CA LEU A 4 23.89 2.56 -4.82
C LEU A 4 24.58 3.75 -5.49
N THR A 5 23.96 4.29 -6.55
CA THR A 5 24.41 5.51 -7.21
C THR A 5 23.35 6.58 -7.11
N LEU A 6 23.68 7.72 -6.52
CA LEU A 6 22.78 8.87 -6.41
C LEU A 6 23.09 9.87 -7.54
N VAL A 7 22.10 10.15 -8.39
CA VAL A 7 22.21 11.14 -9.48
C VAL A 7 21.39 12.37 -9.14
N THR A 8 22.05 13.51 -8.86
CA THR A 8 21.38 14.78 -8.51
C THR A 8 21.73 15.90 -9.51
N GLY A 9 20.99 17.00 -9.45
CA GLY A 9 21.18 18.18 -10.31
C GLY A 9 19.90 19.00 -10.42
N GLY A 10 20.02 20.25 -10.86
CA GLY A 10 18.88 21.16 -11.03
C GLY A 10 17.88 20.70 -12.09
N ALA A 11 16.77 21.42 -12.23
CA ALA A 11 15.84 21.22 -13.35
C ALA A 11 16.59 21.44 -14.69
N GLY A 12 16.29 20.64 -15.71
CA GLY A 12 16.97 20.73 -17.01
C GLY A 12 18.38 20.15 -17.08
N SER A 13 18.97 19.67 -15.98
CA SER A 13 20.36 19.15 -15.95
C SER A 13 20.59 17.81 -16.66
N GLY A 14 19.60 17.28 -17.38
CA GLY A 14 19.73 16.04 -18.14
C GLY A 14 19.66 14.73 -17.33
N LYS A 15 19.28 14.75 -16.05
CA LYS A 15 19.20 13.52 -15.20
C LYS A 15 18.45 12.37 -15.88
N THR A 16 17.27 12.66 -16.42
CA THR A 16 16.47 11.64 -17.11
C THR A 16 17.19 11.09 -18.33
N ALA A 17 17.88 11.93 -19.11
CA ALA A 17 18.65 11.49 -20.26
C ALA A 17 19.83 10.61 -19.84
N ARG A 18 20.50 10.94 -18.73
CA ARG A 18 21.57 10.11 -18.15
C ARG A 18 21.04 8.75 -17.68
N LEU A 19 19.90 8.70 -17.00
CA LEU A 19 19.29 7.44 -16.56
C LEU A 19 18.86 6.56 -17.74
N VAL A 20 18.31 7.16 -18.81
CA VAL A 20 18.00 6.42 -20.04
C VAL A 20 19.27 5.88 -20.71
N ALA A 21 20.35 6.68 -20.75
CA ALA A 21 21.63 6.23 -21.31
C ALA A 21 22.21 5.05 -20.51
N LEU A 22 22.20 5.13 -19.17
CA LEU A 22 22.63 4.04 -18.29
C LEU A 22 21.80 2.76 -18.50
N ALA A 23 20.48 2.91 -18.63
CA ALA A 23 19.59 1.79 -18.94
C ALA A 23 19.92 1.17 -20.32
N ALA A 24 20.18 2.00 -21.34
CA ALA A 24 20.58 1.51 -22.65
C ALA A 24 21.93 0.77 -22.62
N GLU A 25 22.92 1.33 -21.92
CA GLU A 25 24.23 0.68 -21.69
C GLU A 25 24.07 -0.70 -21.03
N HIS A 26 23.13 -0.83 -20.09
CA HIS A 26 22.80 -2.12 -19.46
C HIS A 26 22.30 -3.15 -20.49
N TYR A 27 21.43 -2.74 -21.40
CA TYR A 27 20.88 -3.61 -22.46
C TYR A 27 21.88 -3.94 -23.57
N GLU A 28 22.93 -3.14 -23.77
CA GLU A 28 24.02 -3.51 -24.68
C GLU A 28 24.84 -4.69 -24.14
N VAL A 29 24.98 -4.77 -22.81
CA VAL A 29 25.69 -5.88 -22.15
C VAL A 29 24.81 -7.13 -22.12
N ASP A 30 23.54 -7.00 -21.72
CA ASP A 30 22.57 -8.10 -21.70
C ASP A 30 21.17 -7.62 -22.11
N ARG A 31 20.72 -8.07 -23.29
CA ARG A 31 19.42 -7.67 -23.87
C ARG A 31 18.21 -8.21 -23.10
N PHE A 32 18.40 -9.22 -22.26
CA PHE A 32 17.32 -9.87 -21.50
C PHE A 32 17.38 -9.56 -20.01
N ALA A 33 18.33 -8.74 -19.56
CA ALA A 33 18.43 -8.37 -18.16
C ALA A 33 17.14 -7.65 -17.70
N PRO A 34 16.53 -8.10 -16.58
CA PRO A 34 15.35 -7.45 -16.05
C PRO A 34 15.71 -6.07 -15.50
N LEU A 35 14.95 -5.05 -15.89
CA LEU A 35 15.17 -3.67 -15.44
C LEU A 35 13.86 -3.07 -14.92
N LEU A 36 13.85 -2.68 -13.64
CA LEU A 36 12.76 -1.92 -13.02
C LEU A 36 13.08 -0.42 -13.02
N VAL A 37 12.14 0.38 -13.52
CA VAL A 37 12.21 1.84 -13.53
C VAL A 37 10.98 2.41 -12.86
N LEU A 38 11.16 2.99 -11.68
CA LEU A 38 10.11 3.65 -10.94
C LEU A 38 10.06 5.13 -11.28
N VAL A 39 8.87 5.62 -11.64
CA VAL A 39 8.65 7.00 -12.05
C VAL A 39 7.46 7.63 -11.33
N PRO A 40 7.38 8.96 -11.21
CA PRO A 40 6.31 9.60 -10.45
C PRO A 40 4.91 9.44 -11.08
N THR A 41 4.81 9.37 -12.41
CA THR A 41 3.51 9.37 -13.11
C THR A 41 3.51 8.43 -14.31
N ALA A 42 2.32 8.00 -14.75
CA ALA A 42 2.17 7.20 -15.96
C ALA A 42 2.75 7.90 -17.20
N ARG A 43 2.58 9.22 -17.30
CA ARG A 43 3.19 10.02 -18.38
C ARG A 43 4.72 9.93 -18.40
N HIS A 44 5.36 9.96 -17.23
CA HIS A 44 6.81 9.75 -17.15
C HIS A 44 7.20 8.33 -17.57
N ALA A 45 6.35 7.34 -17.30
CA ALA A 45 6.62 5.95 -17.68
C ALA A 45 6.67 5.81 -19.20
N ASP A 46 5.65 6.34 -19.88
CA ASP A 46 5.57 6.31 -21.34
C ASP A 46 6.73 7.06 -21.99
N GLN A 47 7.08 8.23 -21.44
CA GLN A 47 8.21 9.00 -21.92
C GLN A 47 9.55 8.26 -21.74
N PHE A 48 9.74 7.55 -20.63
CA PHE A 48 10.94 6.77 -20.38
C PHE A 48 11.03 5.59 -21.35
N ARG A 49 9.95 4.80 -21.48
CA ARG A 49 9.87 3.67 -22.42
C ARG A 49 10.22 4.09 -23.84
N ARG A 50 9.57 5.15 -24.33
CA ARG A 50 9.81 5.66 -25.69
C ARG A 50 11.27 6.02 -25.91
N ARG A 51 11.87 6.80 -25.00
CA ARG A 51 13.28 7.22 -25.10
C ARG A 51 14.25 6.05 -25.02
N LEU A 52 13.95 5.03 -24.22
CA LEU A 52 14.80 3.86 -24.12
C LEU A 52 14.73 3.02 -25.40
N VAL A 53 13.54 2.79 -25.94
CA VAL A 53 13.36 2.07 -27.22
C VAL A 53 14.02 2.82 -28.38
N GLU A 54 13.90 4.15 -28.44
CA GLU A 54 14.60 4.98 -29.43
C GLU A 54 16.12 4.80 -29.40
N ARG A 55 16.69 4.45 -28.23
CA ARG A 55 18.14 4.35 -28.02
C ARG A 55 18.68 2.92 -28.07
N ALA A 56 17.94 1.95 -27.57
CA ALA A 56 18.33 0.54 -27.49
C ALA A 56 17.70 -0.33 -28.61
N HIS A 57 16.81 0.25 -29.42
CA HIS A 57 16.03 -0.38 -30.50
C HIS A 57 15.03 -1.46 -30.05
N ALA A 58 15.45 -2.40 -29.22
CA ALA A 58 14.63 -3.45 -28.64
C ALA A 58 14.99 -3.63 -27.16
N VAL A 59 13.98 -3.75 -26.32
CA VAL A 59 14.13 -3.84 -24.86
C VAL A 59 13.24 -4.96 -24.34
N PHE A 60 13.82 -5.97 -23.71
CA PHE A 60 13.09 -7.07 -23.06
C PHE A 60 13.20 -6.96 -21.53
N GLY A 61 12.23 -7.51 -20.81
CA GLY A 61 12.27 -7.50 -19.34
C GLY A 61 12.23 -6.10 -18.69
N LEU A 62 11.83 -5.07 -19.45
CA LEU A 62 11.67 -3.71 -18.94
C LEU A 62 10.33 -3.58 -18.21
N ASP A 63 10.40 -3.27 -16.93
CA ASP A 63 9.28 -2.84 -16.13
C ASP A 63 9.40 -1.35 -15.82
N VAL A 64 8.50 -0.54 -16.38
CA VAL A 64 8.38 0.88 -15.99
C VAL A 64 7.07 1.06 -15.28
N ALA A 65 7.11 1.62 -14.07
CA ALA A 65 5.95 1.68 -13.19
C ALA A 65 5.90 2.99 -12.43
N THR A 66 4.71 3.44 -12.05
CA THR A 66 4.62 4.25 -10.84
C THR A 66 4.83 3.41 -9.60
N LEU A 67 5.18 4.04 -8.49
CA LEU A 67 5.31 3.37 -7.20
C LEU A 67 4.04 2.58 -6.84
N ASN A 68 2.87 3.22 -7.01
CA ASN A 68 1.58 2.56 -6.79
C ASN A 68 1.34 1.37 -7.73
N GLN A 69 1.68 1.49 -9.02
CA GLN A 69 1.52 0.38 -9.97
C GLN A 69 2.46 -0.79 -9.65
N PHE A 70 3.66 -0.51 -9.15
CA PHE A 70 4.60 -1.54 -8.72
C PHE A 70 4.11 -2.24 -7.45
N ALA A 71 3.70 -1.47 -6.44
CA ALA A 71 3.15 -2.00 -5.20
C ALA A 71 1.90 -2.85 -5.43
N GLN A 72 0.98 -2.40 -6.28
CA GLN A 72 -0.20 -3.16 -6.67
C GLN A 72 0.16 -4.50 -7.31
N ARG A 73 1.25 -4.56 -8.09
CA ARG A 73 1.72 -5.80 -8.71
C ARG A 73 2.42 -6.72 -7.72
N LEU A 74 3.20 -6.19 -6.80
CA LEU A 74 3.77 -6.97 -5.69
C LEU A 74 2.67 -7.55 -4.78
N ALA A 75 1.59 -6.80 -4.60
CA ALA A 75 0.45 -7.22 -3.80
C ALA A 75 -0.61 -8.01 -4.60
N ALA A 76 -0.41 -8.21 -5.91
CA ALA A 76 -1.35 -8.92 -6.76
C ALA A 76 -1.46 -10.38 -6.29
N GLY A 77 -2.64 -10.77 -5.80
CA GLY A 77 -2.91 -12.08 -5.19
C GLY A 77 -3.14 -12.03 -3.68
N HIS A 78 -2.73 -10.96 -3.00
CA HIS A 78 -2.91 -10.78 -1.56
C HIS A 78 -3.75 -9.55 -1.19
N MET A 79 -3.86 -8.56 -2.08
CA MET A 79 -4.68 -7.38 -1.82
C MET A 79 -6.17 -7.68 -2.03
N LEU A 80 -6.99 -7.37 -1.03
CA LEU A 80 -8.44 -7.42 -1.18
C LEU A 80 -8.93 -6.26 -2.06
N SER A 81 -10.05 -6.46 -2.75
CA SER A 81 -10.79 -5.33 -3.31
C SER A 81 -11.38 -4.48 -2.18
N ARG A 82 -11.69 -3.22 -2.46
CA ARG A 82 -12.31 -2.31 -1.47
C ARG A 82 -13.62 -2.89 -0.93
N ASP A 83 -14.46 -3.41 -1.80
CA ASP A 83 -15.76 -3.97 -1.39
C ASP A 83 -15.59 -5.19 -0.45
N VAL A 84 -14.63 -6.08 -0.75
CA VAL A 84 -14.36 -7.26 0.09
C VAL A 84 -13.73 -6.86 1.42
N ALA A 85 -12.83 -5.87 1.42
CA ALA A 85 -12.25 -5.34 2.65
C ALA A 85 -13.32 -4.69 3.55
N ASP A 86 -14.23 -3.93 2.94
CA ASP A 86 -15.34 -3.25 3.62
C ASP A 86 -16.35 -4.25 4.20
N GLU A 87 -16.74 -5.28 3.44
CA GLU A 87 -17.63 -6.35 3.90
C GLU A 87 -16.98 -7.12 5.06
N LEU A 88 -15.69 -7.44 4.94
CA LEU A 88 -14.93 -8.09 6.00
C LEU A 88 -14.92 -7.25 7.28
N LEU A 89 -14.61 -5.95 7.16
CA LEU A 89 -14.57 -5.04 8.31
C LEU A 89 -15.95 -4.88 8.94
N GLN A 90 -17.00 -4.79 8.13
CA GLN A 90 -18.38 -4.74 8.61
C GLN A 90 -18.73 -6.00 9.41
N ARG A 91 -18.39 -7.19 8.90
CA ARG A 91 -18.61 -8.46 9.62
C ARG A 91 -17.83 -8.51 10.93
N VAL A 92 -16.54 -8.19 10.92
CA VAL A 92 -15.71 -8.16 12.14
C VAL A 92 -16.28 -7.18 13.17
N THR A 93 -16.68 -5.98 12.73
CA THR A 93 -17.31 -4.99 13.60
C THR A 93 -18.56 -5.57 14.26
N HIS A 94 -19.41 -6.25 13.48
CA HIS A 94 -20.62 -6.87 13.99
C HIS A 94 -20.34 -7.99 15.00
N GLU A 95 -19.44 -8.92 14.66
CA GLU A 95 -19.03 -10.03 15.54
C GLU A 95 -18.45 -9.52 16.86
N ARG A 96 -17.54 -8.52 16.81
CA ARG A 96 -16.92 -7.97 18.02
C ARG A 96 -17.90 -7.15 18.86
N ALA A 97 -18.83 -6.41 18.24
CA ALA A 97 -19.82 -5.62 18.97
C ALA A 97 -20.96 -6.46 19.56
N THR A 98 -21.20 -7.67 19.06
CA THR A 98 -22.22 -8.58 19.60
C THR A 98 -21.67 -9.59 20.61
N GLY A 99 -20.37 -9.84 20.60
CA GLY A 99 -19.70 -10.70 21.59
C GLY A 99 -19.29 -9.98 22.88
N ASP A 100 -18.49 -10.68 23.68
CA ASP A 100 -17.88 -10.15 24.90
C ASP A 100 -16.54 -9.45 24.57
N GLY A 101 -16.41 -8.18 24.94
CA GLY A 101 -15.22 -7.39 24.62
C GLY A 101 -15.43 -5.88 24.75
N ALA A 102 -14.39 -5.09 24.45
CA ALA A 102 -14.47 -3.63 24.48
C ALA A 102 -15.40 -3.11 23.36
N ALA A 103 -15.41 -3.79 22.21
CA ALA A 103 -16.29 -3.47 21.09
C ALA A 103 -17.80 -3.61 21.40
N SER A 104 -18.18 -4.35 22.46
CA SER A 104 -19.58 -4.48 22.90
C SER A 104 -20.25 -3.12 23.21
N ARG A 105 -19.46 -2.08 23.44
CA ARG A 105 -19.91 -0.70 23.54
C ARG A 105 -20.70 -0.21 22.32
N PHE A 106 -20.35 -0.69 21.12
CA PHE A 106 -21.04 -0.34 19.88
C PHE A 106 -22.35 -1.12 19.66
N ARG A 107 -22.66 -2.13 20.49
CA ARG A 107 -23.85 -2.98 20.36
C ARG A 107 -25.15 -2.21 20.12
N PRO A 108 -25.45 -1.09 20.80
CA PRO A 108 -26.69 -0.35 20.58
C PRO A 108 -26.86 0.22 19.17
N ILE A 109 -25.75 0.46 18.46
CA ILE A 109 -25.73 1.13 17.15
C ILE A 109 -25.06 0.30 16.05
N VAL A 110 -24.72 -0.96 16.34
CA VAL A 110 -24.01 -1.86 15.40
C VAL A 110 -24.79 -2.11 14.11
N HIS A 111 -26.10 -1.97 14.14
CA HIS A 111 -26.98 -2.14 12.97
C HIS A 111 -27.04 -0.89 12.08
N THR A 112 -26.44 0.23 12.50
CA THR A 112 -26.50 1.49 11.77
C THR A 112 -25.40 1.57 10.71
N GLY A 113 -25.73 2.05 9.52
CA GLY A 113 -24.73 2.30 8.47
C GLY A 113 -23.71 3.37 8.86
N GLY A 114 -24.10 4.33 9.70
CA GLY A 114 -23.22 5.40 10.19
C GLY A 114 -22.03 4.89 11.00
N LEU A 115 -22.25 3.94 11.92
CA LEU A 115 -21.14 3.32 12.66
C LEU A 115 -20.14 2.65 11.70
N HIS A 116 -20.64 1.84 10.76
CA HIS A 116 -19.77 1.14 9.82
C HIS A 116 -18.97 2.10 8.92
N ALA A 117 -19.56 3.23 8.53
CA ALA A 117 -18.85 4.27 7.78
C ALA A 117 -17.72 4.91 8.63
N LEU A 118 -17.98 5.22 9.89
CA LEU A 118 -16.98 5.79 10.81
C LEU A 118 -15.84 4.82 11.12
N VAL A 119 -16.17 3.56 11.43
CA VAL A 119 -15.17 2.51 11.68
C VAL A 119 -14.33 2.27 10.43
N ARG A 120 -14.95 2.23 9.24
CA ARG A 120 -14.24 2.08 7.97
C ARG A 120 -13.25 3.22 7.73
N ALA A 121 -13.68 4.46 7.92
CA ALA A 121 -12.81 5.62 7.77
C ALA A 121 -11.61 5.53 8.74
N ALA A 122 -11.88 5.32 10.03
CA ALA A 122 -10.83 5.25 11.04
C ALA A 122 -9.84 4.09 10.81
N VAL A 123 -10.33 2.89 10.48
CA VAL A 123 -9.45 1.74 10.18
C VAL A 123 -8.66 1.97 8.89
N THR A 124 -9.25 2.60 7.88
CA THR A 124 -8.54 2.96 6.64
C THR A 124 -7.36 3.88 6.93
N ASP A 125 -7.58 4.91 7.77
CA ASP A 125 -6.54 5.86 8.17
C ASP A 125 -5.42 5.17 8.96
N LEU A 126 -5.78 4.37 9.97
CA LEU A 126 -4.80 3.59 10.76
C LEU A 126 -3.94 2.67 9.89
N VAL A 127 -4.55 2.02 8.90
CA VAL A 127 -3.84 1.14 7.96
C VAL A 127 -2.95 1.95 7.01
N ALA A 128 -3.44 3.06 6.47
CA ALA A 128 -2.68 3.91 5.55
C ALA A 128 -1.43 4.48 6.24
N ASP A 129 -1.54 4.81 7.52
CA ASP A 129 -0.45 5.32 8.36
C ASP A 129 0.43 4.21 8.96
N ALA A 130 0.20 2.95 8.58
CA ALA A 130 0.93 1.78 9.07
C ALA A 130 0.97 1.67 10.60
N VAL A 131 -0.11 2.05 11.27
CA VAL A 131 -0.21 2.00 12.73
C VAL A 131 -0.28 0.55 13.20
N ASP A 132 0.62 0.16 14.10
CA ASP A 132 0.59 -1.16 14.70
C ASP A 132 -0.64 -1.33 15.63
N PRO A 133 -1.40 -2.45 15.54
CA PRO A 133 -2.60 -2.65 16.36
C PRO A 133 -2.35 -2.65 17.86
N ALA A 134 -1.23 -3.24 18.31
CA ALA A 134 -0.90 -3.29 19.74
C ALA A 134 -0.50 -1.89 20.25
N ALA A 135 0.21 -1.11 19.44
CA ALA A 135 0.51 0.29 19.74
C ALA A 135 -0.77 1.14 19.85
N PHE A 136 -1.72 0.99 18.92
CA PHE A 136 -3.00 1.71 18.97
C PHE A 136 -3.82 1.30 20.20
N GLU A 137 -3.89 0.01 20.51
CA GLU A 137 -4.57 -0.49 21.71
C GLU A 137 -3.95 0.07 23.00
N ALA A 138 -2.62 0.12 23.09
CA ALA A 138 -1.93 0.74 24.22
C ALA A 138 -2.26 2.23 24.35
N ALA A 139 -2.28 2.98 23.24
CA ALA A 139 -2.64 4.39 23.23
C ALA A 139 -4.12 4.61 23.64
N ALA A 140 -5.05 3.81 23.13
CA ALA A 140 -6.46 3.84 23.51
C ALA A 140 -6.67 3.53 25.00
N ARG A 141 -5.88 2.60 25.57
CA ARG A 141 -5.88 2.35 27.01
C ARG A 141 -5.41 3.58 27.79
N ALA A 142 -4.29 4.19 27.40
CA ALA A 142 -3.71 5.36 28.06
C ALA A 142 -4.63 6.59 28.00
N ALA A 143 -5.34 6.79 26.88
CA ALA A 143 -6.29 7.90 26.72
C ALA A 143 -7.55 7.79 27.58
N THR A 144 -7.80 6.63 28.21
CA THR A 144 -9.03 6.33 28.99
C THR A 144 -10.35 6.48 28.23
N ASP A 145 -10.29 6.63 26.90
CA ASP A 145 -11.44 6.74 26.03
C ASP A 145 -12.00 5.35 25.70
N LEU A 146 -13.27 5.12 26.05
CA LEU A 146 -13.92 3.83 25.84
C LEU A 146 -14.26 3.56 24.38
N ASP A 147 -14.54 4.60 23.58
CA ASP A 147 -14.82 4.48 22.16
C ASP A 147 -13.54 4.15 21.38
N LEU A 148 -12.40 4.75 21.75
CA LEU A 148 -11.10 4.38 21.18
C LEU A 148 -10.72 2.93 21.53
N ARG A 149 -11.01 2.47 22.74
CA ARG A 149 -10.75 1.06 23.12
C ARG A 149 -11.63 0.09 22.32
N ALA A 150 -12.90 0.44 22.11
CA ALA A 150 -13.81 -0.34 21.28
C ALA A 150 -13.33 -0.39 19.82
N LEU A 151 -12.86 0.73 19.27
CA LEU A 151 -12.25 0.78 17.94
C LEU A 151 -10.96 -0.04 17.86
N ALA A 152 -10.10 0.02 18.88
CA ALA A 152 -8.85 -0.76 18.93
C ALA A 152 -9.11 -2.27 18.92
N ASP A 153 -10.14 -2.72 19.64
CA ASP A 153 -10.59 -4.11 19.63
C ASP A 153 -11.05 -4.56 18.22
N VAL A 154 -11.88 -3.74 17.55
CA VAL A 154 -12.30 -4.00 16.16
C VAL A 154 -11.10 -4.03 15.22
N TYR A 155 -10.17 -3.07 15.36
CA TYR A 155 -9.00 -2.96 14.50
C TYR A 155 -8.08 -4.17 14.64
N ALA A 156 -7.77 -4.59 15.88
CA ALA A 156 -6.95 -5.76 16.15
C ALA A 156 -7.58 -7.04 15.59
N ALA A 157 -8.89 -7.24 15.80
CA ALA A 157 -9.61 -8.38 15.25
C ALA A 157 -9.62 -8.37 13.72
N TYR A 158 -9.76 -7.20 13.11
CA TYR A 158 -9.73 -7.05 11.66
C TYR A 158 -8.37 -7.43 11.08
N ARG A 159 -7.28 -6.95 11.69
CA ARG A 159 -5.91 -7.27 11.28
C ARG A 159 -5.61 -8.77 11.41
N ALA A 160 -6.00 -9.39 12.53
CA ALA A 160 -5.88 -10.83 12.70
C ALA A 160 -6.66 -11.61 11.61
N SER A 161 -7.82 -11.11 11.19
CA SER A 161 -8.62 -11.71 10.11
C SER A 161 -7.95 -11.57 8.73
N LEU A 162 -7.22 -10.49 8.48
CA LEU A 162 -6.41 -10.32 7.26
C LEU A 162 -5.21 -11.26 7.27
N ASP A 163 -4.48 -11.32 8.39
CA ASP A 163 -3.29 -12.17 8.53
C ASP A 163 -3.64 -13.66 8.37
N GLY A 164 -4.74 -14.12 8.97
CA GLY A 164 -5.23 -15.49 8.81
C GLY A 164 -5.63 -15.86 7.38
N ARG A 165 -5.86 -14.86 6.50
CA ARG A 165 -6.13 -15.07 5.07
C ARG A 165 -4.90 -14.83 4.18
N ALA A 166 -3.75 -14.50 4.77
CA ALA A 166 -2.61 -13.96 4.03
C ALA A 166 -3.03 -12.81 3.07
N ALA A 167 -3.96 -11.97 3.55
CA ALA A 167 -4.57 -10.89 2.78
C ALA A 167 -4.10 -9.52 3.29
N ARG A 168 -4.23 -8.50 2.44
CA ARG A 168 -3.83 -7.11 2.68
C ARG A 168 -4.98 -6.17 2.42
N HIS A 169 -5.10 -5.14 3.26
CA HIS A 169 -6.08 -4.07 3.05
C HIS A 169 -5.64 -3.20 1.86
N PRO A 170 -6.54 -2.71 1.01
CA PRO A 170 -6.20 -1.88 -0.16
C PRO A 170 -5.48 -0.56 0.19
N ALA A 171 -5.64 -0.05 1.42
CA ALA A 171 -4.94 1.13 1.91
C ALA A 171 -3.44 0.87 2.20
N GLU A 172 -3.02 -0.39 2.39
CA GLU A 172 -1.60 -0.75 2.53
C GLU A 172 -0.84 -0.56 1.22
N ALA A 173 -1.53 -0.44 0.08
CA ALA A 173 -0.91 -0.33 -1.24
C ALA A 173 0.10 0.82 -1.32
N ALA A 174 -0.17 1.96 -0.68
CA ALA A 174 0.74 3.10 -0.67
C ALA A 174 1.96 2.87 0.23
N ALA A 175 1.75 2.28 1.41
CA ALA A 175 2.83 1.97 2.36
C ALA A 175 3.78 0.90 1.80
N LEU A 176 3.25 -0.15 1.18
CA LEU A 176 4.03 -1.19 0.49
C LEU A 176 4.81 -0.64 -0.71
N ALA A 177 4.36 0.48 -1.26
CA ALA A 177 5.07 1.18 -2.32
C ALA A 177 6.33 1.89 -1.79
N ALA A 178 6.33 2.31 -0.52
CA ALA A 178 7.39 3.10 0.08
C ALA A 178 8.49 2.28 0.79
N SER A 179 8.24 0.99 1.05
CA SER A 179 9.18 0.03 1.67
C SER A 179 10.06 -0.69 0.65
#